data_AF-A0A2E1J3L8-F1
#
_entry.id   AF-A0A2E1J3L8-F1
#
_cell.length_a   1.000
_cell.length_b   1.000
_cell.length_c   1.000
_cell.angle_alpha   90.00
_cell.angle_beta   90.00
_cell.angle_gamma   90.00
#
_symmetry.space_group_name_H-M   'P 1'
#
loop_
_entity.id
_entity.type
_entity.pdbx_description
1 polymer ?
#
loop_
_entity_poly.entity_id
_entity_poly.type
_entity_poly.pdbx_seq_one_letter_code
_entity_poly.pdbx_strand_id
1 'polypeptide(L)'
;MLHFRYLLIFFYSINTSAQLNIEVTFEDPIEFESQLKFIESLDDMGSVKSLKNALENQEWIDSYILNRIPFDDNIEVYISSKKPLFNLNNEFYVDYDLDKFSYSASNRSYLRVNGDISNLSDIINLIEFANEVDNNIFNKLELIEYSHIFGWLIVLDQTEIKLGKEITNKKFKLLEETIEYLDINNKIPSMIDLRYKDGVAIKNG
;
A
#
# COMPACT_ATOMS: atom_id res chain seq x y z
N MET A 1 -19.71 55.82 59.15
CA MET A 1 -19.85 55.97 57.68
C MET A 1 -18.84 55.03 57.04
N LEU A 2 -19.27 53.80 56.72
CA LEU A 2 -18.39 52.72 56.26
C LEU A 2 -17.97 52.98 54.80
N HIS A 3 -16.67 53.14 54.54
CA HIS A 3 -16.14 53.22 53.17
C HIS A 3 -15.96 51.81 52.61
N PHE A 4 -16.81 51.42 51.66
CA PHE A 4 -16.69 50.17 50.93
C PHE A 4 -15.73 50.41 49.75
N ARG A 5 -14.47 49.94 49.85
CA ARG A 5 -13.53 49.93 48.73
C ARG A 5 -13.81 48.69 47.88
N TYR A 6 -14.30 48.87 46.67
CA TYR A 6 -14.42 47.80 45.69
C TYR A 6 -13.02 47.33 45.26
N LEU A 7 -12.70 46.07 45.51
CA LEU A 7 -11.52 45.40 44.98
C LEU A 7 -11.90 44.82 43.61
N LEU A 8 -11.41 45.43 42.54
CA LEU A 8 -11.62 44.98 41.17
C LEU A 8 -10.49 44.01 40.81
N ILE A 9 -10.79 42.70 40.81
CA ILE A 9 -9.84 41.65 40.45
C ILE A 9 -9.95 41.44 38.93
N PHE A 10 -8.92 41.82 38.18
CA PHE A 10 -8.74 41.40 36.79
C PHE A 10 -8.09 40.02 36.77
N PHE A 11 -8.80 39.01 36.28
CA PHE A 11 -8.19 37.75 35.88
C PHE A 11 -7.61 37.94 34.48
N TYR A 12 -6.28 38.05 34.37
CA TYR A 12 -5.58 37.79 33.13
C TYR A 12 -5.49 36.27 32.97
N SER A 13 -6.29 35.69 32.07
CA SER A 13 -6.02 34.35 31.55
C SER A 13 -4.82 34.46 30.62
N ILE A 14 -3.64 34.09 31.13
CA ILE A 14 -2.49 33.80 30.28
C ILE A 14 -2.87 32.51 29.55
N ASN A 15 -3.21 32.61 28.27
CA ASN A 15 -3.29 31.42 27.40
C ASN A 15 -1.86 30.94 27.18
N THR A 16 -1.32 30.16 28.11
CA THR A 16 -0.23 29.25 27.79
C THR A 16 -0.84 28.21 26.86
N SER A 17 -0.44 28.14 25.59
CA SER A 17 -0.85 27.03 24.74
C SER A 17 -0.28 25.76 25.37
N ALA A 18 -1.11 25.00 26.09
CA ALA A 18 -0.72 23.70 26.60
C ALA A 18 -0.39 22.84 25.38
N GLN A 19 0.90 22.51 25.23
CA GLN A 19 1.39 21.64 24.18
C GLN A 19 1.05 20.21 24.59
N LEU A 20 0.44 19.46 23.68
CA LEU A 20 0.12 18.06 23.96
C LEU A 20 1.41 17.25 23.97
N ASN A 21 1.54 16.35 24.95
CA ASN A 21 2.57 15.34 24.92
C ASN A 21 2.00 14.10 24.23
N ILE A 22 2.43 13.84 22.99
CA ILE A 22 1.86 12.79 22.15
C ILE A 22 2.84 11.63 22.05
N GLU A 23 2.44 10.47 22.54
CA GLU A 23 3.18 9.22 22.35
C GLU A 23 2.51 8.40 21.25
N VAL A 24 3.27 8.02 20.22
CA VAL A 24 2.76 7.22 19.09
C VAL A 24 3.33 5.81 19.14
N THR A 25 2.44 4.83 19.09
CA THR A 25 2.79 3.41 18.92
C THR A 25 2.16 2.89 17.63
N PHE A 26 2.95 2.23 16.79
CA PHE A 26 2.44 1.52 15.61
C PHE A 26 2.19 0.06 15.94
N GLU A 27 1.12 -0.51 15.38
CA GLU A 27 0.83 -1.95 15.48
C GLU A 27 1.93 -2.79 14.82
N ASP A 28 2.39 -2.36 13.64
CA ASP A 28 3.49 -2.96 12.89
C ASP A 28 4.73 -2.04 12.92
N PRO A 29 5.95 -2.57 12.68
CA PRO A 29 7.14 -1.74 12.56
C PRO A 29 6.97 -0.64 11.50
N ILE A 30 7.57 0.52 11.77
CA ILE A 30 7.60 1.63 10.81
C ILE A 30 8.25 1.16 9.50
N GLU A 31 7.55 1.40 8.41
CA GLU A 31 7.92 0.96 7.08
C GLU A 31 8.06 2.12 6.09
N PHE A 32 7.20 3.13 6.19
CA PHE A 32 7.09 4.22 5.21
C PHE A 32 7.72 5.51 5.71
N GLU A 33 8.41 6.23 4.82
CA GLU A 33 8.91 7.58 5.12
C GLU A 33 7.80 8.56 5.56
N SER A 34 6.57 8.40 5.06
CA SER A 34 5.40 9.18 5.47
C SER A 34 5.07 9.03 6.96
N GLN A 35 5.29 7.85 7.55
CA GLN A 35 5.07 7.61 8.98
C GLN A 35 6.08 8.40 9.82
N LEU A 36 7.36 8.41 9.40
CA LEU A 36 8.41 9.19 10.08
C LEU A 36 8.11 10.70 10.02
N LYS A 37 7.78 11.21 8.84
CA LYS A 37 7.38 12.62 8.64
C LYS A 37 6.14 12.98 9.47
N PHE A 38 5.19 12.05 9.58
CA PHE A 38 4.01 12.27 10.40
C PHE A 38 4.37 12.42 11.87
N ILE A 39 5.20 11.53 12.43
CA ILE A 39 5.67 11.62 13.83
C ILE A 39 6.34 12.97 14.08
N GLU A 40 7.25 13.39 13.20
CA GLU A 40 7.92 14.70 13.29
C GLU A 40 6.92 15.87 13.28
N SER A 41 5.80 15.75 12.55
CA SER A 41 4.78 16.80 12.49
C SER A 41 3.92 16.92 13.75
N LEU A 42 3.96 15.94 14.67
CA LEU A 42 3.16 15.94 15.89
C LEU A 42 3.71 16.85 16.98
N ASP A 43 5.01 17.15 16.95
CA ASP A 43 5.71 17.91 17.99
C ASP A 43 5.08 19.30 18.22
N ASP A 44 4.45 19.89 17.20
CA ASP A 44 3.89 21.26 17.25
C ASP A 44 2.38 21.32 17.55
N MET A 45 1.75 20.22 17.96
CA MET A 45 0.28 20.17 18.07
C MET A 45 -0.26 20.73 19.39
N GLY A 46 -1.04 21.81 19.27
CA GLY A 46 -1.66 22.49 20.42
C GLY A 46 -3.07 22.02 20.81
N SER A 47 -3.66 21.02 20.13
CA SER A 47 -5.00 20.53 20.50
C SER A 47 -5.32 19.11 20.02
N VAL A 48 -6.18 18.41 20.78
CA VAL A 48 -6.68 17.06 20.43
C VAL A 48 -7.40 17.09 19.09
N LYS A 49 -8.10 18.19 18.79
CA LYS A 49 -8.80 18.36 17.52
C LYS A 49 -7.80 18.44 16.35
N SER A 50 -6.71 19.17 16.52
CA SER A 50 -5.64 19.26 15.52
C SER A 50 -5.00 17.89 15.27
N LEU A 51 -4.74 17.13 16.35
CA LEU A 51 -4.23 15.76 16.28
C LEU A 51 -5.17 14.83 15.50
N LYS A 52 -6.46 14.82 15.83
CA LYS A 52 -7.46 14.01 15.10
C LYS A 52 -7.50 14.34 13.62
N ASN A 53 -7.55 15.63 13.28
CA ASN A 53 -7.52 16.05 11.88
C ASN A 53 -6.24 15.59 11.18
N ALA A 54 -5.09 15.65 11.86
CA ALA A 54 -3.82 15.24 11.27
C ALA A 54 -3.78 13.72 11.01
N LEU A 55 -4.31 12.92 11.93
CA LEU A 55 -4.47 11.46 11.77
C LEU A 55 -5.43 11.14 10.61
N GLU A 56 -6.60 11.77 10.57
CA GLU A 56 -7.61 11.54 9.53
C GLU A 56 -7.16 11.96 8.12
N ASN A 57 -6.18 12.86 8.02
CA ASN A 57 -5.61 13.29 6.75
C ASN A 57 -4.50 12.37 6.21
N GLN A 58 -4.13 11.30 6.94
CA GLN A 58 -3.13 10.34 6.47
C GLN A 58 -3.82 9.20 5.70
N GLU A 59 -3.63 9.16 4.38
CA GLU A 59 -4.19 8.10 3.52
C GLU A 59 -3.67 6.69 3.86
N TRP A 60 -2.48 6.59 4.45
CA TRP A 60 -1.83 5.34 4.81
C TRP A 60 -2.27 4.78 6.18
N ILE A 61 -3.04 5.54 6.97
CA ILE A 61 -3.61 5.05 8.23
C ILE A 61 -4.86 4.25 7.91
N ASP A 62 -4.88 2.99 8.36
CA ASP A 62 -6.07 2.15 8.28
C ASP A 62 -7.02 2.45 9.45
N SER A 63 -6.48 2.48 10.65
CA SER A 63 -7.23 2.81 11.86
C SER A 63 -6.33 3.38 12.95
N TYR A 64 -6.94 4.06 13.91
CA TYR A 64 -6.23 4.57 15.08
C TYR A 64 -7.10 4.56 16.34
N ILE A 65 -6.45 4.46 17.50
CA ILE A 65 -7.05 4.61 18.82
C ILE A 65 -6.35 5.78 19.51
N LEU A 66 -7.15 6.70 20.07
CA LEU A 66 -6.66 7.83 20.85
C LEU A 66 -7.07 7.64 22.31
N ASN A 67 -6.08 7.38 23.16
CA ASN A 67 -6.25 7.29 24.60
C ASN A 67 -5.82 8.60 25.25
N ARG A 68 -6.72 9.19 26.04
CA ARG A 68 -6.45 10.41 26.79
C ARG A 68 -6.86 10.25 28.23
N ILE A 69 -5.95 10.59 29.14
CA ILE A 69 -6.26 10.71 30.56
C ILE A 69 -6.98 12.05 30.79
N PRO A 70 -8.18 12.07 31.41
CA PRO A 70 -8.87 13.32 31.71
C PRO A 70 -8.00 14.26 32.55
N PHE A 71 -7.98 15.54 32.20
CA PHE A 71 -7.19 16.59 32.86
C PHE A 71 -5.66 16.42 32.76
N ASP A 72 -5.19 15.54 31.88
CA ASP A 72 -3.80 15.42 31.47
C ASP A 72 -3.62 15.92 30.02
N ASP A 73 -2.42 16.39 29.73
CA ASP A 73 -1.94 16.81 28.41
C ASP A 73 -1.22 15.65 27.68
N ASN A 74 -1.02 14.51 28.35
CA ASN A 74 -0.54 13.27 27.74
C ASN A 74 -1.64 12.60 26.90
N ILE A 75 -1.28 12.23 25.66
CA ILE A 75 -2.12 11.49 24.73
C ILE A 75 -1.31 10.33 24.18
N GLU A 76 -1.87 9.13 24.25
CA GLU A 76 -1.34 7.96 23.58
C GLU A 76 -2.13 7.72 22.29
N VAL A 77 -1.43 7.52 21.19
CA VAL A 77 -2.00 7.22 19.89
C VAL A 77 -1.47 5.86 19.42
N TYR A 78 -2.39 4.93 19.20
CA TYR A 78 -2.09 3.63 18.60
C TYR A 78 -2.54 3.65 17.15
N ILE A 79 -1.65 3.33 16.21
CA ILE A 79 -1.91 3.42 14.76
C ILE A 79 -1.74 2.05 14.10
N SER A 80 -2.74 1.65 13.33
CA SER A 80 -2.64 0.57 12.35
C SER A 80 -2.48 1.17 10.96
N SER A 81 -1.52 0.64 10.20
CA SER A 81 -1.21 1.14 8.85
C SER A 81 -1.81 0.24 7.79
N LYS A 82 -2.26 0.83 6.68
CA LYS A 82 -2.66 0.07 5.49
C LYS A 82 -1.48 -0.78 5.00
N LYS A 83 -1.80 -1.99 4.54
CA LYS A 83 -0.83 -2.96 4.04
C LYS A 83 -0.86 -2.98 2.52
N PRO A 84 0.18 -2.49 1.83
CA PRO A 84 0.23 -2.56 0.38
C PRO A 84 0.23 -4.02 -0.09
N LEU A 85 -0.61 -4.31 -1.06
CA LEU A 85 -0.55 -5.50 -1.88
C LEU A 85 0.44 -5.30 -3.04
N PHE A 86 0.39 -4.14 -3.70
CA PHE A 86 1.29 -3.79 -4.79
C PHE A 86 1.53 -2.28 -4.90
N ASN A 87 2.58 -1.93 -5.64
CA ASN A 87 2.90 -0.57 -6.05
C ASN A 87 2.42 -0.35 -7.49
N LEU A 88 1.54 0.63 -7.67
CA LEU A 88 0.98 1.05 -8.96
C LEU A 88 1.73 2.28 -9.50
N ASN A 89 2.40 2.11 -10.63
CA ASN A 89 3.10 3.17 -11.37
C ASN A 89 4.17 3.94 -10.58
N ASN A 90 4.62 3.45 -9.41
CA ASN A 90 5.44 4.21 -8.46
C ASN A 90 4.78 5.52 -7.98
N GLU A 91 3.45 5.59 -8.07
CA GLU A 91 2.65 6.75 -7.65
C GLU A 91 1.75 6.40 -6.46
N PHE A 92 1.23 5.18 -6.42
CA PHE A 92 0.30 4.73 -5.38
C PHE A 92 0.69 3.35 -4.87
N TYR A 93 0.46 3.12 -3.59
CA TYR A 93 0.24 1.79 -3.07
C TYR A 93 -1.24 1.42 -3.20
N VAL A 94 -1.51 0.12 -3.36
CA VAL A 94 -2.86 -0.43 -3.39
C VAL A 94 -2.94 -1.56 -2.38
N ASP A 95 -3.94 -1.56 -1.51
CA ASP A 95 -4.19 -2.63 -0.53
C ASP A 95 -5.10 -3.74 -1.08
N TYR A 96 -5.46 -4.70 -0.21
CA TYR A 96 -6.34 -5.82 -0.58
C TYR A 96 -7.78 -5.40 -0.89
N ASP A 97 -8.23 -4.27 -0.34
CA ASP A 97 -9.56 -3.71 -0.61
C ASP A 97 -9.57 -2.86 -1.89
N LEU A 98 -8.45 -2.83 -2.62
CA LEU A 98 -8.21 -2.04 -3.83
C LEU A 98 -8.20 -0.53 -3.60
N ASP A 99 -8.06 -0.10 -2.35
CA ASP A 99 -7.92 1.30 -2.01
C ASP A 99 -6.50 1.78 -2.35
N LYS A 100 -6.43 2.97 -2.95
CA LYS A 100 -5.18 3.63 -3.27
C LYS A 100 -4.77 4.56 -2.14
N PHE A 101 -3.50 4.57 -1.82
CA PHE A 101 -2.89 5.58 -0.96
C PHE A 101 -1.53 6.00 -1.53
N SER A 102 -1.15 7.25 -1.25
CA SER A 102 0.06 7.85 -1.80
C SER A 102 1.30 7.00 -1.57
N TYR A 103 2.10 6.82 -2.63
CA TYR A 103 3.37 6.13 -2.53
C TYR A 103 4.32 6.90 -1.60
N SER A 104 4.99 6.14 -0.73
CA SER A 104 6.07 6.61 0.12
C SER A 104 7.18 5.56 0.09
N ALA A 105 8.44 5.99 0.05
CA ALA A 105 9.56 5.05 0.07
C ALA A 105 9.42 4.07 1.27
N SER A 106 9.65 2.79 0.98
CA SER A 106 9.65 1.68 1.94
C SER A 106 10.92 0.85 1.78
N ASN A 107 11.35 0.22 2.87
CA ASN A 107 12.45 -0.75 2.87
C ASN A 107 12.05 -2.12 2.30
N ARG A 108 10.75 -2.37 2.08
CA ARG A 108 10.22 -3.60 1.49
C ARG A 108 10.00 -3.42 -0.02
N SER A 109 10.35 -4.44 -0.79
CA SER A 109 9.98 -4.52 -2.20
C SER A 109 8.58 -5.12 -2.34
N TYR A 110 7.65 -4.32 -2.88
CA TYR A 110 6.31 -4.77 -3.25
C TYR A 110 6.26 -5.21 -4.72
N LEU A 111 5.24 -6.00 -5.07
CA LEU A 111 4.93 -6.30 -6.46
C LEU A 111 4.77 -4.99 -7.24
N ARG A 112 5.46 -4.89 -8.37
CA ARG A 112 5.35 -3.72 -9.25
C ARG A 112 4.23 -3.94 -10.25
N VAL A 113 3.38 -2.94 -10.39
CA VAL A 113 2.30 -2.92 -11.36
C VAL A 113 2.39 -1.62 -12.15
N ASN A 114 2.56 -1.71 -13.47
CA ASN A 114 2.69 -0.53 -14.32
C ASN A 114 1.64 -0.51 -15.43
N GLY A 115 1.22 0.69 -15.82
CA GLY A 115 0.38 0.90 -16.99
C GLY A 115 -0.89 1.69 -16.73
N ASP A 116 -1.60 1.93 -17.82
CA ASP A 116 -2.92 2.56 -17.83
C ASP A 116 -4.01 1.52 -17.54
N ILE A 117 -4.09 1.12 -16.27
CA ILE A 117 -4.98 0.05 -15.78
C ILE A 117 -6.27 0.66 -15.23
N SER A 118 -7.37 0.40 -15.92
CA SER A 118 -8.69 0.88 -15.51
C SER A 118 -9.38 -0.03 -14.48
N ASN A 119 -9.07 -1.33 -14.47
CA ASN A 119 -9.70 -2.32 -13.61
C ASN A 119 -8.64 -3.03 -12.74
N LEU A 120 -8.59 -2.69 -11.45
CA LEU A 120 -7.63 -3.30 -10.54
C LEU A 120 -7.95 -4.77 -10.22
N SER A 121 -9.18 -5.25 -10.43
CA SER A 121 -9.52 -6.66 -10.23
C SER A 121 -8.77 -7.58 -11.20
N ASP A 122 -8.36 -7.09 -12.36
CA ASP A 122 -7.53 -7.87 -13.29
C ASP A 122 -6.14 -8.17 -12.69
N ILE A 123 -5.59 -7.26 -11.88
CA ILE A 123 -4.34 -7.45 -11.17
C ILE A 123 -4.49 -8.55 -10.12
N ILE A 124 -5.61 -8.57 -9.38
CA ILE A 124 -5.90 -9.61 -8.39
C ILE A 124 -5.96 -10.98 -9.05
N ASN A 125 -6.67 -11.11 -10.17
CA ASN A 125 -6.74 -12.37 -10.92
C ASN A 125 -5.34 -12.86 -11.35
N LEU A 126 -4.45 -11.95 -11.74
CA LEU A 126 -3.07 -12.28 -12.11
C LEU A 126 -2.21 -12.71 -10.92
N ILE A 127 -2.38 -12.04 -9.76
CA ILE A 127 -1.71 -12.40 -8.51
C ILE A 127 -2.17 -13.78 -8.05
N GLU A 128 -3.49 -14.02 -8.04
CA GLU A 128 -4.08 -15.31 -7.66
C GLU A 128 -3.57 -16.43 -8.57
N PHE A 129 -3.62 -16.22 -9.89
CA PHE A 129 -3.07 -17.18 -10.85
C PHE A 129 -1.58 -17.49 -10.57
N ALA A 130 -0.76 -16.46 -10.33
CA ALA A 130 0.66 -16.66 -10.06
C ALA A 130 0.90 -17.45 -8.76
N ASN A 131 0.09 -17.22 -7.73
CA ASN A 131 0.16 -17.96 -6.47
C ASN A 131 -0.31 -19.42 -6.61
N GLU A 132 -1.27 -19.71 -7.50
CA GLU A 132 -1.75 -21.07 -7.76
C GLU A 132 -0.73 -21.92 -8.53
N VAL A 133 0.08 -21.28 -9.37
CA VAL A 133 1.04 -21.96 -10.26
C VAL A 133 2.44 -22.08 -9.63
N ASP A 134 2.58 -21.81 -8.34
CA ASP A 134 3.84 -21.95 -7.59
C ASP A 134 4.45 -23.36 -7.78
N ASN A 135 5.62 -23.41 -8.41
CA ASN A 135 6.30 -24.66 -8.80
C ASN A 135 7.83 -24.49 -8.83
N ASN A 136 8.57 -25.50 -9.30
CA ASN A 136 10.03 -25.46 -9.27
C ASN A 136 10.67 -24.45 -10.24
N ILE A 137 9.95 -24.03 -11.28
CA ILE A 137 10.45 -23.11 -12.31
C ILE A 137 9.98 -21.67 -12.12
N PHE A 138 8.87 -21.44 -11.41
CA PHE A 138 8.33 -20.12 -11.09
C PHE A 138 7.93 -20.05 -9.62
N ASN A 139 8.59 -19.19 -8.84
CA ASN A 139 8.31 -19.00 -7.41
C ASN A 139 8.02 -17.55 -7.03
N LYS A 140 8.17 -16.60 -7.96
CA LYS A 140 7.92 -15.18 -7.66
C LYS A 140 7.31 -14.42 -8.83
N LEU A 141 6.19 -13.74 -8.58
CA LEU A 141 5.67 -12.70 -9.46
C LEU A 141 6.40 -11.37 -9.19
N GLU A 142 7.14 -10.88 -10.17
CA GLU A 142 8.01 -9.70 -10.04
C GLU A 142 7.35 -8.41 -10.58
N LEU A 143 6.51 -8.56 -11.60
CA LEU A 143 5.96 -7.45 -12.36
C LEU A 143 4.67 -7.82 -13.06
N ILE A 144 3.70 -6.90 -13.04
CA ILE A 144 2.56 -6.88 -13.94
C ILE A 144 2.61 -5.58 -14.74
N GLU A 145 2.45 -5.65 -16.06
CA GLU A 145 2.34 -4.47 -16.91
C GLU A 145 1.14 -4.56 -17.85
N TYR A 146 0.52 -3.41 -18.10
CA TYR A 146 -0.49 -3.26 -19.13
C TYR A 146 -0.17 -2.09 -20.06
N SER A 147 -0.35 -2.29 -21.36
CA SER A 147 -0.45 -1.19 -22.30
C SER A 147 -1.48 -1.47 -23.40
N HIS A 148 -2.02 -0.40 -23.99
CA HIS A 148 -2.91 -0.50 -25.14
C HIS A 148 -2.25 -1.11 -26.39
N ILE A 149 -0.92 -1.14 -26.44
CA ILE A 149 -0.15 -1.66 -27.58
C ILE A 149 -0.01 -3.18 -27.50
N PHE A 150 0.54 -3.70 -26.40
CA PHE A 150 0.86 -5.12 -26.26
C PHE A 150 -0.07 -5.89 -25.31
N GLY A 151 -0.96 -5.21 -24.60
CA GLY A 151 -1.86 -5.80 -23.62
C GLY A 151 -1.16 -6.10 -22.30
N TRP A 152 -1.62 -7.15 -21.62
CA TRP A 152 -1.08 -7.63 -20.36
C TRP A 152 0.21 -8.41 -20.56
N LEU A 153 1.18 -8.11 -19.70
CA LEU A 153 2.46 -8.80 -19.53
C LEU A 153 2.65 -9.06 -18.04
N ILE A 154 3.10 -10.25 -17.69
CA ILE A 154 3.57 -10.56 -16.33
C ILE A 154 4.99 -11.09 -16.40
N VAL A 155 5.77 -10.87 -15.33
CA VAL A 155 7.10 -11.47 -15.18
C VAL A 155 7.07 -12.38 -13.96
N LEU A 156 7.22 -13.68 -14.22
CA LEU A 156 7.47 -14.69 -13.20
C LEU A 156 8.98 -14.95 -13.18
N ASP A 157 9.64 -14.61 -12.07
CA ASP A 157 11.09 -14.61 -11.92
C ASP A 157 11.81 -13.82 -13.02
N GLN A 158 12.29 -14.52 -14.05
CA GLN A 158 12.99 -13.93 -15.20
C GLN A 158 12.25 -14.16 -16.52
N THR A 159 11.10 -14.81 -16.50
CA THR A 159 10.33 -15.18 -17.69
C THR A 159 9.26 -14.15 -17.97
N GLU A 160 9.33 -13.54 -19.16
CA GLU A 160 8.26 -12.69 -19.66
C GLU A 160 7.07 -13.52 -20.18
N ILE A 161 5.88 -13.27 -19.66
CA ILE A 161 4.65 -13.92 -20.11
C ILE A 161 3.73 -12.87 -20.73
N LYS A 162 3.48 -12.99 -22.04
CA LYS A 162 2.66 -12.05 -22.81
C LYS A 162 1.25 -12.59 -22.99
N LEU A 163 0.33 -12.07 -22.20
CA LEU A 163 -1.07 -12.50 -22.20
C LEU A 163 -1.89 -11.78 -23.29
N GLY A 164 -1.49 -10.60 -23.73
CA GLY A 164 -2.24 -9.80 -24.71
C GLY A 164 -3.38 -9.02 -24.08
N LYS A 165 -4.27 -8.43 -24.90
CA LYS A 165 -5.22 -7.41 -24.43
C LYS A 165 -6.31 -7.94 -23.48
N GLU A 166 -6.74 -9.18 -23.69
CA GLU A 166 -7.81 -9.80 -22.92
C GLU A 166 -7.24 -10.93 -22.07
N ILE A 167 -7.54 -10.92 -20.77
CA ILE A 167 -7.28 -12.04 -19.87
C ILE A 167 -8.57 -12.86 -19.81
N THR A 168 -8.48 -14.17 -20.05
CA THR A 168 -9.63 -15.07 -20.03
C THR A 168 -9.24 -16.39 -19.37
N ASN A 169 -10.21 -17.11 -18.84
CA ASN A 169 -9.98 -18.44 -18.25
C ASN A 169 -9.33 -19.41 -19.25
N LYS A 170 -9.63 -19.27 -20.56
CA LYS A 170 -8.96 -20.06 -21.61
C LYS A 170 -7.45 -19.79 -21.65
N LYS A 171 -7.03 -18.53 -21.49
CA LYS A 171 -5.60 -18.17 -21.47
C LYS A 171 -4.91 -18.63 -20.20
N PHE A 172 -5.56 -18.51 -19.04
CA PHE A 172 -5.00 -19.02 -17.79
C PHE A 172 -4.80 -20.53 -17.86
N LYS A 173 -5.80 -21.27 -18.31
CA LYS A 173 -5.68 -22.72 -18.49
C LYS A 173 -4.55 -23.09 -19.46
N LEU A 174 -4.45 -22.40 -20.60
CA LEU A 174 -3.39 -22.67 -21.58
C LEU A 174 -2.00 -22.35 -21.02
N LEU A 175 -1.88 -21.30 -20.20
CA LEU A 175 -0.63 -20.95 -19.54
C LEU A 175 -0.27 -21.98 -18.46
N GLU A 176 -1.21 -22.41 -17.64
CA GLU A 176 -1.05 -23.47 -16.64
C GLU A 176 -0.53 -24.77 -17.29
N GLU A 177 -1.21 -25.25 -18.35
CA GLU A 177 -0.79 -26.44 -19.12
C GLU A 177 0.63 -26.27 -19.72
N THR A 178 0.98 -25.04 -20.15
CA THR A 178 2.32 -24.73 -20.67
C THR A 178 3.37 -24.78 -19.56
N ILE A 179 3.07 -24.21 -18.39
CA ILE A 179 3.97 -24.18 -17.25
C ILE A 179 4.20 -25.60 -16.72
N GLU A 180 3.14 -26.41 -16.59
CA GLU A 180 3.25 -27.82 -16.18
C GLU A 180 4.15 -28.60 -17.16
N TYR A 181 3.95 -28.43 -18.47
CA TYR A 181 4.83 -29.03 -19.47
C TYR A 181 6.29 -28.60 -19.29
N LEU A 182 6.55 -27.32 -19.02
CA LEU A 182 7.90 -26.80 -18.84
C LEU A 182 8.55 -27.34 -17.56
N ASP A 183 7.80 -27.44 -16.46
CA ASP A 183 8.26 -27.97 -15.17
C ASP A 183 8.64 -29.45 -15.29
N ILE A 184 7.75 -30.28 -15.87
CA ILE A 184 8.01 -31.71 -16.13
C ILE A 184 9.29 -31.91 -16.96
N ASN A 185 9.56 -30.98 -17.89
CA ASN A 185 10.73 -31.04 -18.76
C ASN A 185 11.94 -30.26 -18.23
N ASN A 186 11.85 -29.67 -17.02
CA ASN A 186 12.87 -28.84 -16.39
C ASN A 186 13.42 -27.73 -17.31
N LYS A 187 12.50 -27.01 -17.99
CA LYS A 187 12.83 -25.93 -18.92
C LYS A 187 12.36 -24.60 -18.37
N ILE A 188 13.29 -23.65 -18.22
CA ILE A 188 12.99 -22.28 -17.84
C ILE A 188 13.09 -21.41 -19.11
N PRO A 189 11.97 -20.98 -19.71
CA PRO A 189 12.01 -20.15 -20.91
C PRO A 189 12.32 -18.70 -20.56
N SER A 190 12.91 -17.96 -21.49
CA SER A 190 13.00 -16.49 -21.37
C SER A 190 11.64 -15.81 -21.63
N MET A 191 10.77 -16.44 -22.42
CA MET A 191 9.46 -15.88 -22.77
C MET A 191 8.43 -16.96 -23.07
N ILE A 192 7.18 -16.69 -22.67
CA ILE A 192 5.97 -17.39 -23.07
C ILE A 192 5.01 -16.37 -23.70
N ASP A 193 4.59 -16.56 -24.95
CA ASP A 193 3.70 -15.64 -25.66
C ASP A 193 2.36 -16.30 -26.01
N LEU A 194 1.30 -15.82 -25.38
CA LEU A 194 -0.09 -16.29 -25.47
C LEU A 194 -0.98 -15.34 -26.27
N ARG A 195 -0.38 -14.38 -27.00
CA ARG A 195 -1.15 -13.43 -27.82
C ARG A 195 -1.76 -14.06 -29.06
N TYR A 196 -1.28 -15.25 -29.45
CA TYR A 196 -1.80 -16.01 -30.58
C TYR A 196 -3.09 -16.76 -30.21
N LYS A 197 -4.05 -16.79 -31.12
CA LYS A 197 -5.41 -17.30 -30.86
C LYS A 197 -5.45 -18.78 -30.42
N ASP A 198 -4.59 -19.60 -31.02
CA ASP A 198 -4.66 -21.07 -30.94
C ASP A 198 -3.30 -21.72 -30.63
N GLY A 199 -2.38 -20.99 -29.98
CA GLY A 199 -1.08 -21.56 -29.64
C GLY A 199 -0.25 -20.70 -28.70
N VAL A 200 0.86 -21.29 -28.26
CA VAL A 200 1.84 -20.67 -27.37
C VAL A 200 3.18 -20.66 -28.07
N ALA A 201 3.84 -19.50 -28.11
CA ALA A 201 5.22 -19.41 -28.56
C ALA A 201 6.13 -19.35 -27.33
N ILE A 202 7.13 -20.24 -27.29
CA ILE A 202 8.10 -20.32 -26.20
C ILE A 202 9.48 -19.97 -26.74
N LYS A 203 10.16 -19.05 -26.08
CA LYS A 203 11.56 -18.71 -26.39
C LYS A 203 12.45 -19.21 -25.26
N ASN A 204 13.33 -20.16 -25.57
CA ASN A 204 14.35 -20.61 -24.63
C ASN A 204 15.44 -19.53 -24.45
N GLY A 205 15.96 -19.42 -23.23
CA GLY A 205 17.11 -18.59 -22.90
C GLY A 205 18.41 -19.16 -23.44
#